data_AF-A0A959QSI5-F1
#
_entry.id   AF-A0A959QSI5-F1
#
_cell.length_a   1.000
_cell.length_b   1.000
_cell.length_c   1.000
_cell.angle_alpha   90.00
_cell.angle_beta   90.00
_cell.angle_gamma   90.00
#
_symmetry.space_group_name_H-M   'P 1'
#
loop_
_entity.id
_entity.type
_entity.pdbx_description
1 polymer ?
#
loop_
_entity_poly.entity_id
_entity_poly.type
_entity_poly.pdbx_seq_one_letter_code
_entity_poly.pdbx_strand_id
1 'polypeptide(L)'
;MKRLQLLTLIPSICFALTGAFDIGMDAWHGTLSWSHTLFNLAFFIPLVFRNRYVYLICGSLFTILWGYMLFAGIFLAATGRVSKVSALEMTGVSLFLAFSFVCAVAMLYAGIELGTVTRRQAQQAGQP
;
A
#
# COMPACT_ATOMS: atom_id res chain seq x y z
N MET A 1 -17.09 15.66 -0.27
CA MET A 1 -15.84 15.73 -1.07
C MET A 1 -14.57 15.61 -0.23
N LYS A 2 -14.39 16.34 0.88
CA LYS A 2 -13.17 16.26 1.73
C LYS A 2 -12.83 14.85 2.26
N ARG A 3 -13.84 14.06 2.65
CA ARG A 3 -13.63 12.69 3.17
C ARG A 3 -13.06 11.72 2.12
N LEU A 4 -13.56 11.77 0.89
CA LEU A 4 -13.09 10.92 -0.22
C LEU A 4 -11.67 11.31 -0.65
N GLN A 5 -11.33 12.60 -0.58
CA GLN A 5 -9.96 13.07 -0.80
C GLN A 5 -9.01 12.52 0.26
N LEU A 6 -9.37 12.56 1.55
CA LEU A 6 -8.54 11.98 2.61
C LEU A 6 -8.37 10.45 2.46
N LEU A 7 -9.45 9.74 2.13
CA LEU A 7 -9.45 8.28 1.91
C LEU A 7 -8.59 7.84 0.71
N THR A 8 -8.36 8.73 -0.25
CA THR A 8 -7.51 8.44 -1.41
C THR A 8 -6.08 8.93 -1.19
N LEU A 9 -5.88 10.07 -0.54
CA LEU A 9 -4.56 10.66 -0.33
C LEU A 9 -3.73 9.92 0.72
N ILE A 10 -4.31 9.66 1.90
CA ILE A 10 -3.56 9.11 3.03
C ILE A 10 -2.93 7.76 2.66
N PRO A 11 -3.69 6.76 2.16
CA PRO A 11 -3.10 5.48 1.81
C PRO A 11 -2.04 5.59 0.70
N SER A 12 -2.31 6.44 -0.30
CA SER A 12 -1.40 6.62 -1.43
C SER A 12 -0.08 7.28 -1.02
N ILE A 13 -0.12 8.26 -0.11
CA ILE A 13 1.07 8.88 0.46
C ILE A 13 1.84 7.86 1.29
N CYS A 14 1.15 7.08 2.13
CA CYS A 14 1.81 6.06 2.96
C CYS A 14 2.59 5.05 2.11
N PHE A 15 1.99 4.51 1.04
CA PHE A 15 2.71 3.59 0.16
C PHE A 15 3.85 4.28 -0.61
N ALA A 16 3.66 5.50 -1.11
CA ALA A 16 4.71 6.24 -1.77
C ALA A 16 5.90 6.53 -0.84
N LEU A 17 5.65 6.85 0.43
CA LEU A 17 6.71 7.01 1.44
C LEU A 17 7.45 5.70 1.70
N THR A 18 6.75 4.56 1.75
CA THR A 18 7.40 3.25 1.85
C THR A 18 8.34 2.99 0.68
N GLY A 19 7.89 3.21 -0.56
CA GLY A 19 8.73 3.05 -1.76
C GLY A 19 9.91 4.03 -1.79
N ALA A 20 9.70 5.29 -1.38
CA ALA A 20 10.75 6.29 -1.27
C ALA A 20 11.80 5.91 -0.21
N PHE A 21 11.35 5.41 0.94
CA PHE A 21 12.22 4.97 2.02
C PHE A 21 13.11 3.81 1.57
N ASP A 22 12.53 2.81 0.90
CA ASP A 22 13.28 1.63 0.44
C ASP A 22 14.33 2.00 -0.62
N ILE A 23 13.98 2.87 -1.59
CA ILE A 23 14.94 3.41 -2.57
C ILE A 23 16.05 4.20 -1.87
N GLY A 24 15.71 5.02 -0.87
CA GLY A 24 16.68 5.81 -0.11
C GLY A 24 17.65 4.92 0.68
N MET A 25 17.15 3.85 1.28
CA MET A 25 17.96 2.85 1.98
C MET A 25 18.88 2.09 1.03
N ASP A 26 18.38 1.67 -0.12
CA ASP A 26 19.19 1.01 -1.16
C ASP A 26 20.29 1.94 -1.70
N ALA A 27 19.97 3.23 -1.88
CA ALA A 27 20.94 4.23 -2.32
C ALA A 27 22.04 4.45 -1.27
N TRP A 28 21.65 4.54 0.01
CA TRP A 28 22.57 4.74 1.12
C TRP A 28 23.55 3.56 1.29
N HIS A 29 23.07 2.33 1.10
CA HIS A 29 23.89 1.12 1.26
C HIS A 29 24.59 0.67 -0.03
N GLY A 30 24.40 1.39 -1.15
CA GLY A 30 24.99 1.05 -2.44
C GLY A 30 24.44 -0.24 -3.06
N THR A 31 23.26 -0.69 -2.63
CA THR A 31 22.58 -1.93 -3.09
C THR A 31 21.57 -1.65 -4.20
N LEU A 32 21.68 -0.49 -4.85
CA LEU A 32 20.70 0.01 -5.80
C LEU A 32 20.62 -0.87 -7.04
N SER A 33 19.59 -1.70 -7.09
CA SER A 33 19.26 -2.53 -8.24
C SER A 33 18.15 -1.87 -9.08
N TRP A 34 18.27 -1.95 -10.39
CA TRP A 34 17.26 -1.39 -11.29
C TRP A 34 15.90 -2.08 -11.11
N SER A 35 15.89 -3.40 -10.90
CA SER A 35 14.65 -4.15 -10.68
C SER A 35 13.95 -3.73 -9.38
N HIS A 36 14.71 -3.53 -8.31
CA HIS A 36 14.19 -3.07 -7.02
C HIS A 36 13.68 -1.63 -7.10
N THR A 37 14.44 -0.77 -7.79
CA THR A 37 14.05 0.63 -8.00
C THR A 37 12.72 0.73 -8.76
N LEU A 38 12.56 -0.05 -9.85
CA LEU A 38 11.31 -0.08 -10.61
C LEU A 38 10.13 -0.63 -9.78
N PHE A 39 10.37 -1.66 -8.98
CA PHE A 39 9.35 -2.19 -8.07
C PHE A 39 8.91 -1.14 -7.05
N ASN A 40 9.87 -0.44 -6.43
CA ASN A 40 9.58 0.61 -5.45
C ASN A 40 8.94 1.85 -6.06
N LEU A 41 9.26 2.17 -7.32
CA LEU A 41 8.54 3.20 -8.08
C LEU A 41 7.07 2.84 -8.30
N ALA A 42 6.70 1.57 -8.35
CA ALA A 42 5.30 1.15 -8.49
C ALA A 42 4.43 1.59 -7.29
N PHE A 43 5.02 1.84 -6.12
CA PHE A 43 4.29 2.32 -4.94
C PHE A 43 3.79 3.76 -5.08
N PHE A 44 4.33 4.53 -6.05
CA PHE A 44 3.89 5.88 -6.36
C PHE A 44 2.68 5.92 -7.29
N ILE A 45 2.36 4.81 -7.98
CA ILE A 45 1.26 4.71 -8.94
C ILE A 45 -0.08 5.21 -8.36
N PRO A 46 -0.55 4.77 -7.17
CA PRO A 46 -1.83 5.25 -6.62
C PRO A 46 -1.80 6.74 -6.26
N LEU A 47 -0.63 7.32 -5.98
CA LEU A 47 -0.50 8.74 -5.67
C LEU A 47 -0.61 9.61 -6.93
N VAL A 48 0.00 9.15 -8.03
CA VAL A 48 0.02 9.84 -9.34
C VAL A 48 -1.30 9.64 -10.07
N PHE A 49 -1.75 8.39 -10.18
CA PHE A 49 -2.94 8.02 -10.95
C PHE A 49 -4.12 7.75 -10.03
N ARG A 50 -4.90 8.80 -9.75
CA ARG A 50 -6.04 8.77 -8.83
C ARG A 50 -7.32 8.23 -9.48
N ASN A 51 -7.23 7.02 -10.05
CA ASN A 51 -8.34 6.36 -10.74
C ASN A 51 -8.89 5.19 -9.91
N ARG A 52 -10.20 4.92 -10.03
CA ARG A 52 -10.87 3.79 -9.35
C ARG A 52 -10.14 2.47 -9.60
N TYR A 53 -9.72 2.22 -10.84
CA TYR A 53 -9.10 0.95 -11.22
C TYR A 53 -7.72 0.81 -10.61
N VAL A 54 -6.97 1.92 -10.54
CA VAL A 54 -5.66 1.95 -9.89
C VAL A 54 -5.80 1.59 -8.42
N TYR A 55 -6.75 2.20 -7.70
CA TYR A 55 -6.94 1.89 -6.29
C TYR A 55 -7.41 0.45 -6.04
N LEU A 56 -8.26 -0.11 -6.90
CA LEU A 56 -8.68 -1.52 -6.79
C LEU A 56 -7.52 -2.48 -7.05
N ILE A 57 -6.75 -2.24 -8.12
CA ILE A 57 -5.62 -3.11 -8.49
C ILE A 57 -4.49 -2.98 -7.48
N CYS A 58 -4.02 -1.76 -7.19
CA CYS A 58 -2.96 -1.52 -6.21
C CYS A 58 -3.38 -1.98 -4.81
N GLY A 59 -4.61 -1.68 -4.37
CA GLY A 59 -5.11 -2.15 -3.08
C GLY A 59 -5.12 -3.69 -2.97
N SER A 60 -5.51 -4.38 -4.04
CA SER A 60 -5.48 -5.85 -4.09
C SER A 60 -4.05 -6.39 -4.05
N LEU A 61 -3.16 -5.83 -4.87
CA LEU A 61 -1.75 -6.22 -4.93
C LEU A 61 -1.03 -5.99 -3.60
N PHE A 62 -1.24 -4.84 -2.95
CA PHE A 62 -0.67 -4.56 -1.63
C PHE A 62 -1.24 -5.46 -0.54
N THR A 63 -2.51 -5.85 -0.63
CA THR A 63 -3.10 -6.83 0.30
C THR A 63 -2.46 -8.21 0.14
N ILE A 64 -2.23 -8.65 -1.11
CA ILE A 64 -1.53 -9.90 -1.41
C ILE A 64 -0.08 -9.84 -0.90
N LEU A 65 0.63 -8.75 -1.18
CA LEU A 65 1.99 -8.53 -0.70
C LEU A 65 2.06 -8.54 0.83
N TRP A 66 1.11 -7.88 1.50
CA TRP A 66 0.99 -7.91 2.96
C TRP A 66 0.79 -9.33 3.48
N GLY A 67 -0.10 -10.11 2.86
CA GLY A 67 -0.34 -11.51 3.24
C GLY A 67 0.91 -12.37 3.06
N TYR A 68 1.67 -12.15 1.99
CA TYR A 68 2.96 -12.79 1.76
C TYR A 68 3.97 -12.43 2.86
N MET A 69 4.11 -11.15 3.22
CA MET A 69 5.01 -10.71 4.28
C MET A 69 4.63 -11.28 5.65
N LEU A 70 3.32 -11.34 5.95
CA LEU A 70 2.81 -11.95 7.18
C LEU A 70 3.17 -13.44 7.24
N PHE A 71 2.93 -14.18 6.16
CA PHE A 71 3.23 -15.61 6.10
C PHE A 71 4.73 -15.88 6.20
N ALA A 72 5.56 -15.07 5.52
CA ALA A 72 7.02 -15.14 5.64
C ALA A 72 7.49 -14.88 7.08
N GLY A 73 6.91 -13.88 7.76
CA GLY A 73 7.19 -13.60 9.17
C GLY A 73 6.82 -14.75 10.10
N ILE A 74 5.63 -15.34 9.93
CA ILE A 74 5.18 -16.52 10.69
C ILE A 74 6.10 -17.71 10.44
N PHE A 75 6.51 -17.94 9.20
CA PHE A 75 7.43 -19.02 8.84
C PHE A 75 8.82 -18.84 9.49
N LEU A 76 9.35 -17.61 9.48
CA LEU A 76 10.62 -17.30 10.17
C LEU A 76 10.51 -17.51 11.69
N ALA A 77 9.38 -17.13 12.29
CA ALA A 77 9.10 -17.37 13.71
C ALA A 77 9.03 -18.87 14.02
N ALA A 78 8.31 -19.65 13.21
CA ALA A 78 8.16 -21.09 13.38
C ALA A 78 9.50 -21.85 13.23
N THR A 79 10.40 -21.35 12.38
CA THR A 79 11.73 -21.96 12.17
C THR A 79 12.78 -21.51 13.19
N GLY A 80 12.40 -20.73 14.21
CA GLY A 80 13.31 -20.27 15.28
C GLY A 80 14.37 -19.26 14.83
N ARG A 81 14.25 -18.73 13.60
CA ARG A 81 15.22 -17.77 13.02
C ARG A 81 15.04 -16.33 13.50
N VAL A 82 14.05 -16.06 14.35
CA VAL A 82 13.75 -14.73 14.92
C VAL A 82 14.63 -14.37 16.13
N SER A 83 15.44 -15.32 16.60
CA SER A 83 16.26 -15.20 17.83
C SER A 83 17.30 -14.06 17.84
N LYS A 84 17.53 -13.37 16.72
CA LYS A 84 18.47 -12.23 16.61
C LYS A 84 17.81 -10.87 16.41
N VAL A 85 16.48 -10.79 16.37
CA VAL A 85 15.76 -9.54 16.13
C VAL A 85 15.49 -8.83 17.45
N SER A 86 15.82 -7.54 17.53
CA SER A 86 15.56 -6.76 18.74
C SER A 86 14.05 -6.52 18.94
N ALA A 87 13.61 -6.34 20.20
CA ALA A 87 12.19 -6.08 20.50
C ALA A 87 11.67 -4.80 19.82
N LEU A 88 12.55 -3.81 19.61
CA LEU A 88 12.25 -2.58 18.91
C LEU A 88 11.94 -2.84 17.42
N GLU A 89 12.77 -3.65 16.76
CA GLU A 89 12.56 -4.03 15.36
C GLU A 89 11.29 -4.86 15.18
N MET A 90 11.03 -5.83 16.07
CA MET A 90 9.78 -6.60 16.02
C MET A 90 8.55 -5.71 16.15
N THR A 91 8.59 -4.73 17.04
CA THR A 91 7.48 -3.78 17.24
C THR A 91 7.30 -2.87 16.02
N GLY A 92 8.41 -2.35 15.47
CA GLY A 92 8.40 -1.54 14.26
C GLY A 92 7.81 -2.27 13.05
N VAL A 93 8.25 -3.52 12.82
CA VAL A 93 7.73 -4.38 11.73
C VAL A 93 6.25 -4.70 11.93
N SER A 94 5.83 -4.97 13.16
CA SER A 94 4.42 -5.27 13.46
C SER A 94 3.50 -4.06 13.24
N LEU A 95 3.94 -2.86 13.67
CA LEU A 95 3.21 -1.61 13.41
C LEU A 95 3.15 -1.30 11.91
N PHE A 96 4.25 -1.49 11.19
CA PHE A 96 4.30 -1.33 9.74
C PHE A 96 3.33 -2.28 9.03
N LEU A 97 3.30 -3.56 9.43
CA LEU A 97 2.35 -4.54 8.89
C LEU A 97 0.90 -4.13 9.18
N ALA A 98 0.57 -3.79 10.42
CA ALA A 98 -0.80 -3.38 10.76
C ALA A 98 -1.24 -2.14 9.96
N PHE A 99 -0.37 -1.14 9.88
CA PHE A 99 -0.69 0.13 9.22
C PHE A 99 -0.77 0.01 7.68
N SER A 100 0.15 -0.75 7.07
CA SER A 100 0.12 -1.01 5.62
C SER A 100 -1.12 -1.80 5.20
N PHE A 101 -1.61 -2.73 6.04
CA PHE A 101 -2.88 -3.42 5.79
C PHE A 101 -4.07 -2.46 5.81
N VAL A 102 -4.15 -1.59 6.82
CA VAL A 102 -5.21 -0.58 6.90
C VAL A 102 -5.20 0.33 5.67
N CYS A 103 -4.01 0.74 5.21
CA CYS A 103 -3.86 1.54 3.99
C CYS A 103 -4.30 0.76 2.74
N ALA A 104 -3.94 -0.52 2.61
CA ALA A 104 -4.35 -1.35 1.48
C ALA A 104 -5.88 -1.51 1.41
N VAL A 105 -6.52 -1.79 2.54
CA VAL A 105 -7.98 -1.92 2.64
C VAL A 105 -8.67 -0.58 2.40
N ALA A 106 -8.15 0.53 2.94
CA ALA A 106 -8.68 1.86 2.70
C ALA A 106 -8.62 2.24 1.21
N MET A 107 -7.55 1.84 0.51
CA MET A 107 -7.40 2.04 -0.93
C MET A 107 -8.44 1.23 -1.72
N LEU A 108 -8.65 -0.04 -1.37
CA LEU A 108 -9.72 -0.86 -1.96
C LEU A 108 -11.10 -0.21 -1.76
N TYR A 109 -11.39 0.23 -0.53
CA TYR A 109 -12.63 0.91 -0.20
C TYR A 109 -12.83 2.19 -1.03
N ALA A 110 -11.79 3.02 -1.15
CA ALA A 110 -11.83 4.23 -1.96
C ALA A 110 -12.12 3.93 -3.44
N GLY A 111 -11.54 2.85 -3.99
CA GLY A 111 -11.81 2.38 -5.35
C GLY A 111 -13.28 1.99 -5.57
N ILE A 112 -13.89 1.31 -4.60
CA ILE A 112 -15.32 0.95 -4.62
C ILE A 112 -16.19 2.21 -4.54
N GLU A 113 -15.90 3.12 -3.59
CA GLU A 113 -16.68 4.33 -3.35
C GLU A 113 -16.68 5.25 -4.58
N LEU A 114 -15.52 5.45 -5.22
CA LEU A 114 -15.39 6.18 -6.48
C LEU A 114 -16.29 5.60 -7.59
N GLY A 115 -16.36 4.26 -7.70
CA GLY A 115 -17.23 3.59 -8.66
C GLY A 115 -18.73 3.86 -8.41
N THR A 116 -19.15 3.92 -7.15
CA THR A 116 -20.55 4.21 -6.79
C THR A 116 -20.96 5.65 -7.07
N VAL A 117 -20.06 6.61 -6.83
CA VAL A 117 -20.31 8.04 -7.11
C VAL A 117 -20.48 8.28 -8.59
N THR A 118 -19.60 7.72 -9.44
CA THR A 118 -19.71 7.85 -10.89
C THR A 118 -21.02 7.28 -11.43
N ARG A 119 -21.49 6.15 -10.90
CA ARG A 119 -22.78 5.55 -11.29
C ARG A 119 -23.97 6.42 -10.91
N ARG A 120 -23.96 7.00 -9.70
CA ARG A 120 -25.04 7.91 -9.24
C ARG A 120 -25.11 9.17 -10.10
N GLN A 121 -23.96 9.75 -10.47
CA GLN A 121 -23.90 10.91 -11.35
C GLN A 121 -24.40 10.58 -12.77
N ALA A 122 -24.04 9.41 -13.31
CA ALA A 122 -24.55 8.96 -14.61
C ALA A 122 -26.07 8.73 -14.61
N GLN A 123 -26.64 8.23 -13.51
CA GLN A 123 -28.09 8.07 -13.37
C GLN A 123 -28.83 9.40 -13.24
N GLN A 124 -28.25 10.39 -12.55
CA GLN A 124 -28.82 11.74 -12.44
C GLN A 124 -28.73 12.53 -13.74
N ALA A 125 -27.70 12.31 -14.56
CA ALA A 125 -27.56 12.96 -15.87
C ALA A 125 -28.43 12.32 -16.97
N GLY A 126 -29.02 11.15 -16.72
CA GLY A 126 -29.88 10.43 -17.66
C GLY A 126 -31.38 10.50 -17.34
N GLN A 127 -31.80 11.30 -16.35
CA GLN A 127 -33.22 11.58 -16.10
C GLN A 127 -33.63 12.82 -16.90
N PRO A 128 -34.61 12.71 -17.83
CA PRO A 128 -35.21 13.87 -18.50
C PRO A 128 -35.98 14.76 -17.52
#